data_AF-A0A1V4RU71-F1
#
_entry.id   AF-A0A1V4RU71-F1
#
_cell.length_a   1.000
_cell.length_b   1.000
_cell.length_c   1.000
_cell.angle_alpha   90.00
_cell.angle_beta   90.00
_cell.angle_gamma   90.00
#
_symmetry.space_group_name_H-M   'P 1'
#
loop_
_entity.id
_entity.type
_entity.pdbx_description
1 polymer ?
#
loop_
_entity_poly.entity_id
_entity_poly.type
_entity_poly.pdbx_seq_one_letter_code
_entity_poly.pdbx_strand_id
1 'polypeptide(L)'
;MRTVSFLFLLIIIAWFFTCSDSTGNNKNLATLTGAVYGIELNNQLVPIEGALVNVENYFSQATSNTSGVYQLQVELSSDNATNLKVVATKAGYIQASATVAVKKGETVQVPDLTLQKMVNDTTGTDTTGQDTSRVSGDAAHIEVFGAHEQHIYVLGSGLPETALLRFVVRDANGVPVDKNHRVLVEFSVLNGPGGGEFVDPDTMTTQGGLVYTL
;
A
#
# COMPACT_ATOMS: atom_id res chain seq x y z
N MET A 1 -1.37 -13.34 -76.17
CA MET A 1 -0.34 -12.38 -75.68
C MET A 1 -0.86 -10.97 -75.84
N ARG A 2 -1.29 -10.36 -74.73
CA ARG A 2 -1.46 -8.92 -74.52
C ARG A 2 -1.84 -8.73 -73.03
N THR A 3 -1.32 -7.64 -72.49
CA THR A 3 -1.05 -7.30 -71.09
C THR A 3 -2.18 -6.49 -70.43
N VAL A 4 -2.04 -6.28 -69.11
CA VAL A 4 -2.69 -5.22 -68.27
C VAL A 4 -4.11 -5.60 -67.79
N SER A 5 -4.56 -5.43 -66.54
CA SER A 5 -4.20 -4.46 -65.51
C SER A 5 -4.43 -5.00 -64.10
N PHE A 6 -3.41 -4.84 -63.25
CA PHE A 6 -3.38 -5.11 -61.82
C PHE A 6 -3.80 -3.81 -61.11
N LEU A 7 -5.10 -3.49 -61.06
CA LEU A 7 -5.57 -2.28 -60.39
C LEU A 7 -7.08 -2.29 -60.16
N PHE A 8 -7.60 -3.14 -59.27
CA PHE A 8 -8.96 -2.95 -58.77
C PHE A 8 -9.09 -3.49 -57.35
N LEU A 9 -9.55 -2.61 -56.46
CA LEU A 9 -9.98 -2.87 -55.09
C LEU A 9 -8.89 -2.87 -53.99
N LEU A 10 -8.06 -1.84 -53.99
CA LEU A 10 -7.32 -1.33 -52.82
C LEU A 10 -8.03 -0.05 -52.33
N ILE A 11 -9.29 -0.16 -51.90
CA ILE A 11 -10.11 0.89 -51.26
C ILE A 11 -11.16 0.13 -50.41
N ILE A 12 -11.32 0.52 -49.14
CA ILE A 12 -12.16 -0.08 -48.06
C ILE A 12 -11.37 -1.02 -47.12
N ILE A 13 -10.52 -0.44 -46.27
CA ILE A 13 -10.40 -0.65 -44.80
C ILE A 13 -9.44 0.46 -44.31
N ALA A 14 -9.88 1.70 -44.50
CA ALA A 14 -9.21 2.89 -43.98
C ALA A 14 -10.25 3.78 -43.28
N TRP A 15 -11.15 3.15 -42.52
CA TRP A 15 -12.13 3.81 -41.66
C TRP A 15 -12.28 2.92 -40.42
N PHE A 16 -12.24 3.53 -39.23
CA PHE A 16 -12.37 2.93 -37.88
C PHE A 16 -11.09 2.56 -37.09
N PHE A 17 -9.98 3.26 -37.28
CA PHE A 17 -9.25 3.74 -36.10
C PHE A 17 -9.69 5.17 -35.83
N THR A 18 -10.94 5.29 -35.35
CA THR A 18 -11.39 6.52 -34.72
C THR A 18 -10.61 6.61 -33.43
N CYS A 19 -9.71 7.60 -33.36
CA CYS A 19 -9.18 8.08 -32.11
C CYS A 19 -10.38 8.68 -31.37
N SER A 20 -10.90 7.97 -30.36
CA SER A 20 -11.81 8.59 -29.41
C SER A 20 -10.98 9.48 -28.50
N ASP A 21 -10.71 10.70 -28.95
CA ASP A 21 -10.39 11.80 -28.03
C ASP A 21 -11.63 11.99 -27.15
N SER A 22 -11.58 11.46 -25.93
CA SER A 22 -12.61 11.74 -24.93
C SER A 22 -12.48 13.21 -24.56
N THR A 23 -13.25 14.07 -25.24
CA THR A 23 -13.50 15.44 -24.80
C THR A 23 -14.25 15.40 -23.48
N GLY A 24 -13.45 15.42 -22.42
CA GLY A 24 -13.83 15.62 -21.02
C GLY A 24 -12.56 15.96 -20.24
N ASN A 25 -11.72 16.85 -20.79
CA ASN A 25 -10.45 17.22 -20.19
C ASN A 25 -10.69 18.05 -18.93
N ASN A 26 -10.97 17.36 -17.83
CA ASN A 26 -10.65 17.85 -16.51
C ASN A 26 -9.12 17.94 -16.41
N LYS A 27 -8.50 18.91 -17.08
CA LYS A 27 -7.03 19.07 -17.16
C LYS A 27 -6.37 19.19 -15.78
N ASN A 28 -7.14 19.54 -14.75
CA ASN A 28 -6.64 19.66 -13.38
C ASN A 28 -6.72 18.34 -12.60
N LEU A 29 -7.37 17.30 -13.12
CA LEU A 29 -7.47 16.02 -12.45
C LEU A 29 -6.29 15.13 -12.81
N ALA A 30 -5.68 14.54 -11.80
CA ALA A 30 -4.85 13.36 -11.94
C ALA A 30 -5.64 12.11 -11.53
N THR A 31 -5.38 10.99 -12.19
CA THR A 31 -6.02 9.70 -11.88
C THR A 31 -5.02 8.82 -11.15
N LEU A 32 -5.40 8.33 -9.97
CA LEU A 32 -4.62 7.34 -9.21
C LEU A 32 -5.31 5.99 -9.30
N THR A 33 -4.53 4.95 -9.59
CA THR A 33 -4.99 3.56 -9.58
C THR A 33 -4.06 2.72 -8.71
N GLY A 34 -4.59 1.69 -8.08
CA GLY A 34 -3.79 0.77 -7.28
C GLY A 34 -4.63 -0.39 -6.75
N ALA A 35 -4.02 -1.23 -5.93
CA ALA A 35 -4.70 -2.32 -5.25
C ALA A 35 -4.46 -2.28 -3.73
N VAL A 36 -5.42 -2.82 -2.99
CA VAL A 36 -5.39 -2.96 -1.53
C VAL A 36 -5.42 -4.44 -1.17
N TYR A 37 -4.40 -4.89 -0.44
CA TYR A 37 -4.28 -6.26 0.03
C TYR A 37 -4.24 -6.31 1.55
N GLY A 38 -4.72 -7.42 2.11
CA GLY A 38 -4.58 -7.79 3.51
C GLY A 38 -3.50 -8.85 3.65
N ILE A 39 -2.65 -8.73 4.67
CA ILE A 39 -1.79 -9.82 5.12
C ILE A 39 -2.58 -10.64 6.13
N GLU A 40 -2.89 -11.88 5.76
CA GLU A 40 -3.41 -12.87 6.70
C GLU A 40 -2.27 -13.47 7.55
N LEU A 41 -2.63 -14.15 8.64
CA LEU A 41 -1.67 -14.70 9.62
C LEU A 41 -0.64 -15.68 9.03
N ASN A 42 -0.91 -16.25 7.85
CA ASN A 42 -0.02 -17.15 7.10
C ASN A 42 0.86 -16.43 6.07
N ASN A 43 0.93 -15.10 6.12
CA ASN A 43 1.68 -14.26 5.18
C ASN A 43 1.15 -14.30 3.73
N GLN A 44 -0.09 -14.77 3.54
CA GLN A 44 -0.76 -14.71 2.24
C GLN A 44 -1.39 -13.34 2.03
N LEU A 45 -1.16 -12.75 0.86
CA LEU A 45 -1.85 -11.54 0.41
C LEU A 45 -3.23 -11.90 -0.10
N VAL A 46 -4.26 -11.27 0.47
CA VAL A 46 -5.65 -11.43 0.08
C VAL A 46 -6.20 -10.07 -0.33
N PRO A 47 -6.83 -9.92 -1.52
CA PRO A 47 -7.41 -8.63 -1.91
C PRO A 47 -8.48 -8.20 -0.90
N ILE A 48 -8.45 -6.94 -0.48
CA ILE A 48 -9.47 -6.42 0.43
C ILE A 48 -10.54 -5.72 -0.39
N GLU A 49 -11.75 -6.29 -0.38
CA GLU A 49 -12.94 -5.61 -0.86
C GLU A 49 -13.40 -4.55 0.15
N GLY A 50 -13.82 -3.39 -0.34
CA GLY A 50 -14.46 -2.38 0.50
C GLY A 50 -13.50 -1.61 1.40
N ALA A 51 -12.20 -1.56 1.10
CA ALA A 51 -11.26 -0.67 1.79
C ALA A 51 -11.49 0.77 1.32
N LEU A 52 -11.56 1.70 2.27
CA LEU A 52 -11.65 3.12 1.95
C LEU A 52 -10.25 3.64 1.65
N VAL A 53 -10.07 4.17 0.45
CA VAL A 53 -8.81 4.79 0.01
C VAL A 53 -9.05 6.29 -0.13
N ASN A 54 -8.22 7.11 0.49
CA ASN A 54 -8.30 8.56 0.43
C ASN A 54 -6.92 9.20 0.19
N VAL A 55 -6.91 10.44 -0.27
CA VAL A 55 -5.67 11.21 -0.42
C VAL A 55 -5.63 12.29 0.65
N GLU A 56 -4.55 12.33 1.42
CA GLU A 56 -4.41 13.25 2.56
C GLU A 56 -4.40 14.71 2.07
N ASN A 57 -5.18 15.58 2.72
CA ASN A 57 -5.41 16.98 2.34
C ASN A 57 -6.18 17.20 1.02
N TYR A 58 -6.77 16.16 0.44
CA TYR A 58 -7.66 16.28 -0.71
C TYR A 58 -9.02 15.64 -0.40
N PHE A 59 -10.10 16.23 -0.93
CA PHE A 59 -11.46 15.67 -0.82
C PHE A 59 -11.69 14.60 -1.90
N SER A 60 -10.80 13.61 -1.97
CA SER A 60 -10.90 12.51 -2.92
C SER A 60 -10.80 11.17 -2.22
N GLN A 61 -11.78 10.30 -2.48
CA GLN A 61 -11.87 8.98 -1.90
C GLN A 61 -12.45 7.97 -2.90
N ALA A 62 -12.06 6.72 -2.74
CA ALA A 62 -12.64 5.58 -3.44
C ALA A 62 -12.74 4.38 -2.51
N THR A 63 -13.40 3.34 -3.00
CA THR A 63 -13.52 2.07 -2.30
C THR A 63 -12.98 0.97 -3.20
N SER A 64 -12.16 0.08 -2.67
CA SER A 64 -11.64 -1.06 -3.43
C SER A 64 -12.74 -2.06 -3.78
N ASN A 65 -12.65 -2.66 -4.96
CA ASN A 65 -13.57 -3.69 -5.44
C ASN A 65 -13.21 -5.09 -4.93
N THR A 66 -13.92 -6.13 -5.39
CA THR A 66 -13.69 -7.54 -5.03
C THR A 66 -12.29 -8.06 -5.34
N SER A 67 -11.57 -7.42 -6.27
CA SER A 67 -10.17 -7.73 -6.61
C SER A 67 -9.18 -6.85 -5.85
N GLY A 68 -9.63 -6.05 -4.89
CA GLY A 68 -8.80 -5.10 -4.14
C GLY A 68 -8.45 -3.83 -4.93
N VAL A 69 -8.87 -3.70 -6.18
CA VAL A 69 -8.49 -2.59 -7.06
C VAL A 69 -9.33 -1.35 -6.77
N TYR A 70 -8.70 -0.18 -6.79
CA TYR A 70 -9.36 1.12 -6.68
C TYR A 70 -8.89 2.08 -7.78
N GLN A 71 -9.73 3.08 -8.04
CA GLN A 71 -9.39 4.23 -8.87
C GLN A 71 -10.01 5.48 -8.24
N LEU A 72 -9.24 6.56 -8.14
CA LEU A 72 -9.72 7.85 -7.64
C LEU A 72 -9.07 9.01 -8.41
N GLN A 73 -9.76 10.14 -8.47
CA GLN A 73 -9.27 11.34 -9.16
C GLN A 73 -8.99 12.46 -8.17
N VAL A 74 -7.85 13.11 -8.30
CA VAL A 74 -7.42 14.21 -7.43
C VAL A 74 -7.28 15.48 -8.25
N GLU A 75 -7.93 16.55 -7.82
CA GLU A 75 -7.72 17.87 -8.43
C GLU A 75 -6.46 18.51 -7.89
N LEU A 76 -5.53 18.83 -8.78
CA LEU A 76 -4.26 19.49 -8.47
C LEU A 76 -4.33 20.97 -8.84
N SER A 77 -3.85 21.84 -7.96
CA SER A 77 -3.81 23.29 -8.23
C SER A 77 -2.64 23.69 -9.15
N SER A 78 -1.55 22.92 -9.13
CA SER A 78 -0.29 23.22 -9.83
C SER A 78 -0.05 22.29 -11.01
N ASP A 79 0.62 22.78 -12.06
CA ASP A 79 1.08 21.95 -13.19
C ASP A 79 2.38 21.18 -12.85
N ASN A 80 3.03 21.53 -11.73
CA ASN A 80 4.23 20.84 -11.25
C ASN A 80 3.89 19.51 -10.57
N ALA A 81 4.86 18.60 -10.54
CA ALA A 81 4.73 17.34 -9.82
C ALA A 81 4.49 17.62 -8.33
N THR A 82 3.45 16.98 -7.78
CA THR A 82 3.07 17.11 -6.37
C THR A 82 3.11 15.72 -5.73
N ASN A 83 3.72 15.62 -4.55
CA ASN A 83 3.73 14.39 -3.77
C ASN A 83 2.39 14.25 -3.03
N LEU A 84 1.67 13.18 -3.32
CA LEU A 84 0.39 12.84 -2.71
C LEU A 84 0.56 11.63 -1.80
N LYS A 85 0.09 11.74 -0.56
CA LYS A 85 0.01 10.61 0.37
C LYS A 85 -1.37 9.96 0.27
N VAL A 86 -1.38 8.74 -0.27
CA VAL A 86 -2.57 7.90 -0.42
C VAL A 86 -2.66 7.00 0.80
N VAL A 87 -3.80 6.96 1.47
CA VAL A 87 -4.04 6.18 2.69
C VAL A 87 -5.19 5.22 2.43
N ALA A 88 -5.03 3.96 2.83
CA ALA A 88 -6.08 2.96 2.80
C ALA A 88 -6.44 2.50 4.22
N THR A 89 -7.74 2.41 4.48
CA THR A 89 -8.30 2.03 5.77
C THR A 89 -9.39 0.96 5.59
N LYS A 90 -9.46 0.02 6.53
CA LYS A 90 -10.53 -0.96 6.63
C LYS A 90 -10.72 -1.32 8.10
N ALA A 91 -11.97 -1.42 8.54
CA ALA A 91 -12.27 -1.89 9.89
C ALA A 91 -11.64 -3.27 10.12
N GLY A 92 -10.98 -3.47 11.27
CA GLY A 92 -10.26 -4.71 11.57
C GLY A 92 -8.87 -4.79 10.95
N TYR A 93 -8.37 -3.73 10.33
CA TYR A 93 -7.01 -3.65 9.80
C TYR A 93 -6.28 -2.38 10.27
N ILE A 94 -4.96 -2.46 10.36
CA ILE A 94 -4.07 -1.31 10.50
C ILE A 94 -4.01 -0.63 9.13
N GLN A 95 -4.18 0.70 9.10
CA GLN A 95 -4.11 1.49 7.88
C GLN A 95 -2.71 1.44 7.26
N ALA A 96 -2.64 1.55 5.94
CA ALA A 96 -1.38 1.67 5.21
C ALA A 96 -1.40 2.92 4.33
N SER A 97 -0.23 3.45 3.99
CA SER A 97 -0.11 4.59 3.09
C SER A 97 1.08 4.49 2.15
N ALA A 98 0.97 5.12 0.99
CA ALA A 98 2.05 5.28 0.03
C ALA A 98 2.10 6.72 -0.46
N THR A 99 3.29 7.21 -0.79
CA THR A 99 3.48 8.54 -1.38
C THR A 99 3.81 8.39 -2.86
N VAL A 100 3.14 9.15 -3.71
CA VAL A 100 3.37 9.17 -5.17
C VAL A 100 3.51 10.59 -5.69
N ALA A 101 4.44 10.80 -6.63
CA ALA A 101 4.59 12.06 -7.35
C ALA A 101 3.66 12.08 -8.56
N VAL A 102 2.84 13.12 -8.69
CA VAL A 102 1.75 13.16 -9.68
C VAL A 102 1.65 14.54 -10.31
N LYS A 103 1.43 14.60 -11.63
CA LYS A 103 1.07 15.84 -12.32
C LYS A 103 -0.36 15.82 -12.83
N LYS A 104 -0.86 17.01 -13.14
CA LYS A 104 -2.16 17.22 -13.79
C LYS A 104 -2.31 16.40 -15.07
N GLY A 105 -3.46 15.76 -15.23
CA GLY A 105 -3.79 14.94 -16.39
C GLY A 105 -3.08 13.59 -16.44
N GLU A 106 -2.17 13.27 -15.52
CA GLU A 106 -1.49 11.98 -15.50
C GLU A 106 -2.37 10.89 -14.88
N THR A 107 -2.16 9.66 -15.35
CA THR A 107 -2.61 8.45 -14.66
C THR A 107 -1.40 7.81 -14.01
N VAL A 108 -1.40 7.71 -12.68
CA VAL A 108 -0.28 7.19 -11.90
C VAL A 108 -0.71 5.92 -11.16
N GLN A 109 0.12 4.88 -11.28
CA GLN A 109 -0.03 3.66 -10.48
C GLN A 109 0.57 3.91 -9.09
N VAL A 110 -0.25 3.73 -8.06
CA VAL A 110 0.16 3.76 -6.66
C VAL A 110 0.69 2.37 -6.29
N PRO A 111 1.82 2.28 -5.55
CA PRO A 111 2.26 1.01 -4.98
C PRO A 111 1.15 0.32 -4.19
N ASP A 112 1.13 -1.00 -4.24
CA ASP A 112 0.10 -1.80 -3.56
C ASP A 112 0.03 -1.48 -2.06
N LEU A 113 -1.15 -1.09 -1.60
CA LEU A 113 -1.39 -0.76 -0.19
C LEU A 113 -1.69 -2.05 0.56
N THR A 114 -0.73 -2.50 1.35
CA THR A 114 -0.83 -3.75 2.10
C THR A 114 -1.21 -3.47 3.55
N LEU A 115 -2.46 -3.72 3.90
CA LEU A 115 -3.03 -3.57 5.23
C LEU A 115 -2.78 -4.85 6.03
N GLN A 116 -2.62 -4.69 7.33
CA GLN A 116 -2.43 -5.83 8.22
C GLN A 116 -3.63 -6.00 9.14
N LYS A 117 -4.15 -7.22 9.22
CA LYS A 117 -5.34 -7.51 10.04
C LYS A 117 -5.01 -7.29 11.52
N MET A 118 -5.83 -6.49 12.20
CA MET A 118 -5.78 -6.35 13.65
C MET A 118 -6.28 -7.66 14.27
N VAL A 119 -5.48 -8.24 15.15
CA VAL A 119 -5.93 -9.33 16.00
C VAL A 119 -6.84 -8.72 17.08
N ASN A 120 -8.14 -8.69 16.81
CA ASN A 120 -9.15 -8.42 17.82
C ASN A 120 -9.39 -9.71 18.59
N ASP A 121 -8.56 -9.99 19.60
CA ASP A 121 -8.91 -11.00 20.59
C ASP A 121 -10.02 -10.40 21.48
N THR A 122 -11.26 -10.71 21.12
CA THR A 122 -12.40 -10.39 21.98
C THR A 122 -12.37 -11.40 23.11
N THR A 123 -11.92 -10.94 24.27
CA THR A 123 -11.97 -11.68 25.52
C THR A 123 -13.38 -12.23 25.79
N GLY A 124 -13.51 -13.56 25.74
CA GLY A 124 -14.42 -14.36 26.57
C GLY A 124 -15.89 -14.47 26.15
N THR A 125 -16.25 -15.57 25.49
CA THR A 125 -17.23 -16.61 25.90
C THR A 125 -17.71 -17.36 24.66
N ASP A 126 -17.05 -18.46 24.32
CA ASP A 126 -17.71 -19.54 23.59
C ASP A 126 -17.58 -20.82 24.41
N THR A 127 -18.73 -21.31 24.86
CA THR A 127 -18.88 -22.50 25.71
C THR A 127 -19.00 -23.78 24.87
N THR A 128 -18.56 -23.76 23.61
CA THR A 128 -18.61 -24.95 22.75
C THR A 128 -17.39 -25.07 21.83
N GLY A 129 -16.32 -25.70 22.34
CA GLY A 129 -15.38 -26.45 21.48
C GLY A 129 -14.18 -25.68 20.90
N GLN A 130 -13.21 -25.39 21.77
CA GLN A 130 -11.77 -25.51 21.52
C GLN A 130 -11.16 -24.79 20.30
N ASP A 131 -10.92 -23.48 20.46
CA ASP A 131 -9.60 -22.90 20.14
C ASP A 131 -9.08 -22.11 21.34
N THR A 132 -8.46 -22.83 22.29
CA THR A 132 -7.75 -22.27 23.45
C THR A 132 -6.28 -21.98 23.13
N SER A 133 -5.90 -21.91 21.85
CA SER A 133 -4.48 -22.05 21.46
C SER A 133 -3.66 -20.77 21.63
N ARG A 134 -4.26 -19.59 21.79
CA ARG A 134 -3.47 -18.34 21.73
C ARG A 134 -3.98 -17.21 22.62
N VAL A 135 -4.04 -17.45 23.92
CA VAL A 135 -4.02 -16.32 24.86
C VAL A 135 -2.63 -15.68 24.76
N SER A 136 -2.58 -14.43 24.29
CA SER A 136 -1.35 -13.65 24.30
C SER A 136 -0.86 -13.45 25.73
N GLY A 137 0.44 -13.64 25.97
CA GLY A 137 1.12 -13.23 27.20
C GLY A 137 1.94 -11.94 27.06
N ASP A 138 2.74 -11.66 28.09
CA ASP A 138 3.71 -10.56 28.09
C ASP A 138 4.75 -10.68 26.97
N ALA A 139 5.17 -9.55 26.41
CA ALA A 139 6.20 -9.50 25.38
C ALA A 139 7.51 -10.15 25.85
N ALA A 140 8.04 -11.07 25.05
CA ALA A 140 9.27 -11.80 25.35
C ALA A 140 10.32 -11.74 24.23
N HIS A 141 9.91 -11.61 22.97
CA HIS A 141 10.83 -11.50 21.84
C HIS A 141 10.28 -10.64 20.71
N ILE A 142 11.19 -10.15 19.86
CA ILE A 142 10.89 -9.37 18.66
C ILE A 142 11.52 -10.06 17.45
N GLU A 143 10.74 -10.19 16.39
CA GLU A 143 11.17 -10.80 15.12
C GLU A 143 11.04 -9.80 13.98
N VAL A 144 11.99 -9.83 13.06
CA VAL A 144 11.81 -9.12 11.78
C VAL A 144 10.76 -9.87 10.97
N PHE A 145 9.64 -9.20 10.74
CA PHE A 145 8.50 -9.72 9.98
C PHE A 145 8.65 -9.43 8.48
N GLY A 146 9.37 -8.37 8.12
CA GLY A 146 9.78 -8.12 6.75
C GLY A 146 10.43 -6.76 6.55
N ALA A 147 11.17 -6.62 5.46
CA ALA A 147 11.71 -5.36 4.99
C ALA A 147 11.19 -5.07 3.57
N HIS A 148 10.75 -3.85 3.31
CA HIS A 148 10.54 -3.35 1.96
C HIS A 148 11.85 -2.69 1.53
N GLU A 149 12.56 -3.31 0.59
CA GLU A 149 13.96 -3.07 0.19
C GLU A 149 15.02 -3.78 1.05
N GLN A 150 15.86 -4.61 0.40
CA GLN A 150 17.05 -5.24 1.01
C GLN A 150 18.29 -4.35 0.90
N HIS A 151 18.25 -3.37 0.01
CA HIS A 151 19.32 -2.42 -0.25
C HIS A 151 18.75 -1.01 -0.31
N ILE A 152 19.37 -0.11 0.44
CA ILE A 152 19.14 1.33 0.36
C ILE A 152 20.41 2.02 -0.12
N TYR A 153 20.24 3.11 -0.84
CA TYR A 153 21.31 3.83 -1.50
C TYR A 153 21.41 5.25 -0.95
N VAL A 154 22.53 5.91 -1.24
CA VAL A 154 22.78 7.28 -0.81
C VAL A 154 21.87 8.25 -1.55
N LEU A 155 21.45 9.30 -0.84
CA LEU A 155 20.65 10.40 -1.36
C LEU A 155 21.23 10.95 -2.69
N GLY A 156 20.37 11.06 -3.71
CA GLY A 156 20.70 11.58 -5.04
C GLY A 156 21.27 10.55 -6.00
N SER A 157 21.31 9.27 -5.63
CA SER A 157 21.79 8.19 -6.51
C SER A 157 20.77 7.77 -7.59
N GLY A 158 19.49 8.13 -7.41
CA GLY A 158 18.41 7.71 -8.30
C GLY A 158 17.94 6.27 -8.07
N LEU A 159 18.41 5.63 -7.00
CA LEU A 159 17.98 4.30 -6.52
C LEU A 159 17.19 4.45 -5.21
N PRO A 160 16.56 3.39 -4.67
CA PRO A 160 15.80 3.48 -3.42
C PRO A 160 16.63 3.97 -2.23
N GLU A 161 16.21 5.04 -1.56
CA GLU A 161 16.94 5.70 -0.46
C GLU A 161 16.34 5.42 0.93
N THR A 162 15.26 4.65 1.00
CA THR A 162 14.50 4.36 2.24
C THR A 162 14.01 2.91 2.22
N ALA A 163 13.94 2.27 3.38
CA ALA A 163 13.40 0.92 3.53
C ALA A 163 12.42 0.84 4.69
N LEU A 164 11.26 0.20 4.49
CA LEU A 164 10.32 -0.04 5.57
C LEU A 164 10.70 -1.33 6.31
N LEU A 165 11.07 -1.22 7.59
CA LEU A 165 11.30 -2.35 8.47
C LEU A 165 10.04 -2.65 9.29
N ARG A 166 9.61 -3.91 9.28
CA ARG A 166 8.45 -4.41 10.04
C ARG A 166 8.89 -5.47 11.01
N PHE A 167 8.37 -5.39 12.22
CA PHE A 167 8.64 -6.34 13.29
C PHE A 167 7.35 -6.85 13.91
N VAL A 168 7.42 -8.06 14.46
CA VAL A 168 6.37 -8.62 15.33
C VAL A 168 6.98 -8.89 16.69
N VAL A 169 6.37 -8.29 17.72
CA VAL A 169 6.59 -8.59 19.12
C VAL A 169 5.66 -9.73 19.53
N ARG A 170 6.25 -10.76 20.14
CA ARG A 170 5.59 -11.99 20.56
C ARG A 170 5.86 -12.29 22.02
N ASP A 171 4.97 -13.06 22.61
CA ASP A 171 5.13 -13.62 23.95
C ASP A 171 6.12 -14.78 23.99
N ALA A 172 6.34 -15.38 25.16
CA ALA A 172 7.28 -16.50 25.31
C ALA A 172 6.91 -17.76 24.51
N ASN A 173 5.66 -17.87 24.06
CA ASN A 173 5.12 -19.00 23.30
C ASN A 173 5.03 -18.70 21.78
N GLY A 174 5.50 -17.53 21.34
CA GLY A 174 5.47 -17.13 19.93
C GLY A 174 4.12 -16.57 19.47
N VAL A 175 3.21 -16.22 20.39
CA VAL A 175 1.94 -15.57 20.07
C VAL A 175 2.17 -14.05 19.99
N PRO A 176 1.74 -13.36 18.91
CA PRO A 176 1.84 -11.90 18.84
C PRO A 176 1.13 -11.22 20.00
N VAL A 177 1.73 -10.17 20.58
CA VAL A 177 1.15 -9.52 21.75
C VAL A 177 -0.17 -8.81 21.44
N ASP A 178 -1.20 -9.07 22.24
CA ASP A 178 -2.54 -8.50 22.06
C ASP A 178 -2.65 -7.05 22.54
N LYS A 179 -3.88 -6.53 22.59
CA LYS A 179 -4.20 -5.18 23.07
C LYS A 179 -3.87 -4.95 24.56
N ASN A 180 -3.94 -5.99 25.38
CA ASN A 180 -3.75 -5.90 26.84
C ASN A 180 -2.28 -6.01 27.23
N HIS A 181 -1.46 -6.67 26.39
CA HIS A 181 -0.02 -6.88 26.60
C HIS A 181 0.83 -5.99 25.66
N ARG A 182 0.29 -4.86 25.21
CA ARG A 182 1.01 -3.95 24.32
C ARG A 182 2.23 -3.35 24.99
N VAL A 183 3.29 -3.22 24.21
CA VAL A 183 4.54 -2.61 24.65
C VAL A 183 4.97 -1.52 23.67
N LEU A 184 5.72 -0.54 24.18
CA LEU A 184 6.38 0.45 23.36
C LEU A 184 7.70 -0.14 22.84
N VAL A 185 7.89 -0.10 21.53
CA VAL A 185 9.15 -0.46 20.88
C VAL A 185 9.85 0.83 20.48
N GLU A 186 11.16 0.89 20.72
CA GLU A 186 12.03 1.99 20.31
C GLU A 186 12.96 1.51 19.20
N PHE A 187 13.12 2.34 18.18
CA PHE A 187 13.97 2.13 17.02
C PHE A 187 15.12 3.12 17.05
N SER A 188 16.32 2.64 16.74
CA SER A 188 17.50 3.52 16.67
C SER A 188 18.53 2.96 15.69
N VAL A 189 19.28 3.86 15.06
CA VAL A 189 20.43 3.51 14.23
C VAL A 189 21.67 3.48 15.13
N LEU A 190 22.21 2.29 15.39
CA LEU A 190 23.40 2.16 16.25
C LEU A 190 24.70 2.58 15.54
N ASN A 191 24.83 2.24 14.25
CA ASN A 191 26.01 2.55 13.45
C ASN A 191 25.55 2.98 12.05
N GLY A 192 25.63 4.28 11.77
CA GLY A 192 25.28 4.85 10.46
C GLY A 192 26.50 5.40 9.72
N PRO A 193 26.40 5.62 8.40
CA PRO A 193 27.39 6.34 7.61
C PRO A 193 27.66 7.79 8.09
N GLY A 194 26.77 8.38 8.89
CA GLY A 194 26.92 9.74 9.42
C GLY A 194 26.41 10.84 8.47
N GLY A 195 25.57 10.47 7.50
CA GLY A 195 25.00 11.35 6.47
C GLY A 195 23.63 11.95 6.83
N GLY A 196 23.14 11.76 8.05
CA GLY A 196 21.82 12.23 8.49
C GLY A 196 20.76 11.12 8.44
N GLU A 197 21.17 9.88 8.69
CA GLU A 197 20.29 8.73 8.79
C GLU A 197 19.31 8.90 9.94
N PHE A 198 18.07 8.47 9.73
CA PHE A 198 17.03 8.52 10.74
C PHE A 198 16.15 7.29 10.62
N VAL A 199 15.38 7.05 11.67
CA VAL A 199 14.27 6.11 11.70
C VAL A 199 13.00 6.90 12.02
N ASP A 200 11.91 6.64 11.30
CA ASP A 200 10.62 7.28 11.56
C ASP A 200 9.44 6.31 11.38
N PRO A 201 8.57 6.14 12.39
CA PRO A 201 8.71 6.70 13.74
C PRO A 201 9.86 6.03 14.52
N ASP A 202 10.52 6.78 15.40
CA ASP A 202 11.55 6.25 16.31
C ASP A 202 10.97 5.43 17.48
N THR A 203 9.66 5.50 17.68
CA THR A 203 8.94 4.71 18.68
C THR A 203 7.56 4.29 18.17
N MET A 204 7.12 3.08 18.53
CA MET A 204 5.79 2.60 18.19
C MET A 204 5.26 1.63 19.25
N THR A 205 4.03 1.87 19.73
CA THR A 205 3.32 0.91 20.58
C THR A 205 2.75 -0.22 19.71
N THR A 206 2.93 -1.47 20.14
CA THR A 206 2.47 -2.63 19.37
C THR A 206 0.97 -2.59 19.06
N GLN A 207 0.60 -3.01 17.86
CA GLN A 207 -0.79 -3.14 17.43
C GLN A 207 -1.03 -4.58 16.94
N GLY A 208 -1.53 -5.46 17.82
CA GLY A 208 -1.60 -6.90 17.53
C GLY A 208 -0.21 -7.51 17.30
N GLY A 209 0.75 -7.12 18.13
CA GLY A 209 2.16 -7.52 18.05
C GLY A 209 2.99 -6.68 17.11
N LEU A 210 2.40 -5.90 16.22
CA LEU A 210 3.14 -5.30 15.11
C LEU A 210 3.67 -3.92 15.41
N VAL A 211 4.87 -3.66 14.90
CA VAL A 211 5.49 -2.34 14.87
C VAL A 211 6.31 -2.17 13.58
N TYR A 212 6.54 -0.93 13.15
CA TYR A 212 7.31 -0.64 11.95
C TYR A 212 8.06 0.69 12.09
N THR A 213 9.12 0.84 11.28
CA THR A 213 9.84 2.09 11.07
C THR A 213 10.32 2.16 9.62
N LEU A 214 10.42 3.38 9.09
CA LEU A 214 11.19 3.69 7.90
C LEU A 214 12.66 3.96 8.25
#